data_AF-K1PC69-F1
#
_entry.id   AF-K1PC69-F1
#
_cell.length_a   1.000
_cell.length_b   1.000
_cell.length_c   1.000
_cell.angle_alpha   90.00
_cell.angle_beta   90.00
_cell.angle_gamma   90.00
#
_symmetry.space_group_name_H-M   'P 1'
#
loop_
_entity.id
_entity.type
_entity.pdbx_description
1 polymer ?
#
loop_
_entity_poly.entity_id
_entity_poly.type
_entity_poly.pdbx_seq_one_letter_code
_entity_poly.pdbx_strand_id
1 'polypeptide(L)'
;MDPQKLFHTLMIPQYGDIEQLKNIHSISESRNGHIPGSLNIPYKLFFNENMTFKSKEEIEDLFEDAGVDMNKPIVSSCFLGLTGVAINLTSHMMGKPDTALYYGSWNEWRLRADPEECETGPPRLKA
;
A
#
# COMPACT_ATOMS: atom_id res chain seq x y z
N MET A 1 -15.63 14.01 8.02
CA MET A 1 -15.68 12.53 8.11
C MET A 1 -14.23 12.09 8.07
N ASP A 2 -13.76 11.44 9.14
CA ASP A 2 -12.37 11.00 9.25
C ASP A 2 -12.17 9.75 8.36
N PRO A 3 -11.44 9.85 7.24
CA PRO A 3 -11.24 8.73 6.32
C PRO A 3 -10.57 7.53 7.00
N GLN A 4 -9.85 7.78 8.10
CA GLN A 4 -9.12 6.78 8.88
C GLN A 4 -10.03 5.75 9.54
N LYS A 5 -11.29 6.11 9.80
CA LYS A 5 -12.23 5.24 10.55
C LYS A 5 -13.06 4.32 9.66
N LEU A 6 -12.90 4.37 8.35
CA LEU A 6 -13.83 3.74 7.41
C LEU A 6 -13.22 2.66 6.50
N PHE A 7 -11.88 2.54 6.42
CA PHE A 7 -11.25 1.71 5.39
C PHE A 7 -9.94 1.07 5.86
N HIS A 8 -9.65 -0.16 5.39
CA HIS A 8 -8.27 -0.67 5.43
C HIS A 8 -7.47 0.07 4.36
N THR A 9 -6.44 0.82 4.78
CA THR A 9 -5.53 1.47 3.83
C THR A 9 -4.43 0.50 3.46
N LEU A 10 -4.33 0.14 2.18
CA LEU A 10 -3.24 -0.68 1.65
C LEU A 10 -2.16 0.22 1.05
N MET A 11 -1.00 0.21 1.68
CA MET A 11 0.21 0.89 1.23
C MET A 11 0.98 0.00 0.26
N ILE A 12 1.44 0.62 -0.82
CA ILE A 12 2.40 0.04 -1.76
C ILE A 12 3.69 0.83 -1.62
N PRO A 13 4.76 0.24 -1.08
CA PRO A 13 6.02 0.93 -1.06
C PRO A 13 6.68 0.82 -2.43
N GLN A 14 7.14 1.94 -2.97
CA GLN A 14 8.19 1.92 -3.99
C GLN A 14 9.54 1.82 -3.28
N TYR A 15 9.83 0.69 -2.63
CA TYR A 15 11.21 0.38 -2.29
C TYR A 15 11.88 -0.13 -3.57
N GLY A 16 12.72 0.71 -4.18
CA GLY A 16 13.85 0.20 -4.93
C GLY A 16 14.77 -0.56 -3.98
N ASP A 17 15.62 -1.41 -4.53
CA ASP A 17 16.66 -2.13 -3.79
C ASP A 17 17.35 -1.19 -2.77
N ILE A 18 17.47 -1.63 -1.51
CA ILE A 18 18.06 -0.83 -0.42
C ILE A 18 19.46 -0.32 -0.81
N GLU A 19 20.19 -1.10 -1.62
CA GLU A 19 21.49 -0.70 -2.19
C GLU A 19 21.38 0.42 -3.24
N GLN A 20 20.34 0.44 -4.07
CA GLN A 20 20.12 1.49 -5.08
C GLN A 20 19.63 2.82 -4.49
N LEU A 21 19.07 2.78 -3.28
CA LEU A 21 18.60 3.97 -2.56
C LEU A 21 19.74 4.82 -1.97
N LYS A 22 20.97 4.27 -1.87
CA LYS A 22 22.13 4.96 -1.29
C LYS A 22 22.63 6.16 -2.12
N ASN A 23 22.25 6.26 -3.40
CA ASN A 23 22.77 7.26 -4.33
C ASN A 23 21.74 8.36 -4.72
N ILE A 24 20.58 8.45 -4.06
CA ILE A 24 19.56 9.48 -4.34
C ILE A 24 19.60 10.55 -3.25
N HIS A 25 20.28 11.67 -3.54
CA HIS A 25 20.63 12.70 -2.56
C HIS A 25 19.49 13.64 -2.07
N SER A 26 18.19 13.38 -2.32
CA SER A 26 17.13 14.27 -1.76
C SER A 26 15.70 13.70 -1.57
N ILE A 27 15.49 12.38 -1.53
CA ILE A 27 14.13 11.78 -1.38
C ILE A 27 14.06 10.74 -0.25
N SER A 28 15.00 10.72 0.71
CA SER A 28 15.00 9.68 1.76
C SER A 28 14.13 10.03 2.97
N GLU A 29 14.11 11.29 3.41
CA GLU A 29 13.33 11.69 4.60
C GLU A 29 11.82 11.77 4.32
N SER A 30 11.42 12.16 3.11
CA SER A 30 10.01 12.27 2.69
C SER A 30 9.29 10.93 2.47
N ARG A 31 10.06 9.83 2.43
CA ARG A 31 9.55 8.45 2.27
C ARG A 31 9.59 7.63 3.55
N ASN A 32 10.10 8.20 4.65
CA ASN A 32 10.10 7.51 5.93
C ASN A 32 8.73 7.67 6.60
N GLY A 33 8.09 6.52 6.81
CA GLY A 33 6.81 6.41 7.50
C GLY A 33 5.66 6.01 6.59
N HIS A 34 4.51 5.83 7.22
CA HIS A 34 3.28 5.36 6.60
C HIS A 34 2.06 5.89 7.33
N ILE A 35 0.91 5.78 6.67
CA ILE A 35 -0.39 6.16 7.24
C ILE A 35 -0.66 5.23 8.44
N PRO A 36 -1.01 5.73 9.63
CA PRO A 36 -1.28 4.88 10.78
C PRO A 36 -2.32 3.81 10.50
N GLY A 37 -2.07 2.60 11.02
CA GLY A 37 -2.95 1.45 10.82
C GLY A 37 -3.05 0.93 9.38
N SER A 38 -2.24 1.45 8.44
CA SER A 38 -2.17 0.90 7.08
C SER A 38 -1.43 -0.44 7.05
N LEU A 39 -1.86 -1.30 6.14
CA LEU A 39 -1.25 -2.59 5.84
C LEU A 39 -0.40 -2.48 4.57
N ASN A 40 0.62 -3.32 4.42
CA ASN A 40 1.56 -3.21 3.32
C ASN A 40 1.51 -4.40 2.36
N ILE A 41 1.21 -4.16 1.08
CA ILE A 41 1.37 -5.17 0.02
C ILE A 41 2.15 -4.55 -1.14
N PRO A 42 3.43 -4.90 -1.33
CA PRO A 42 4.19 -4.47 -2.50
C PRO A 42 3.55 -5.00 -3.79
N TYR A 43 3.15 -4.11 -4.71
CA TYR A 43 2.41 -4.48 -5.91
C TYR A 43 3.09 -5.53 -6.79
N LYS A 44 4.43 -5.58 -6.76
CA LYS A 44 5.22 -6.56 -7.51
C LYS A 44 4.91 -8.00 -7.11
N LEU A 45 4.44 -8.22 -5.88
CA LEU A 45 4.05 -9.55 -5.40
C LEU A 45 2.85 -10.11 -6.16
N PHE A 46 2.00 -9.28 -6.76
CA PHE A 46 0.87 -9.75 -7.57
C PHE A 46 1.27 -10.33 -8.92
N PHE A 47 2.55 -10.23 -9.30
CA PHE A 47 3.05 -10.66 -10.60
C PHE A 47 4.03 -11.83 -10.44
N ASN A 48 3.99 -12.73 -11.41
CA ASN A 48 5.03 -13.73 -11.61
C ASN A 48 6.27 -13.08 -12.25
N GLU A 49 7.38 -13.82 -12.32
CA GLU A 49 8.63 -13.34 -12.93
C GLU A 49 8.47 -12.94 -14.40
N ASN A 50 7.55 -13.58 -15.13
CA ASN A 50 7.22 -13.27 -16.52
C ASN A 50 6.23 -12.09 -16.67
N MET A 51 5.96 -11.36 -15.58
CA MET A 51 5.06 -10.20 -15.52
C MET A 51 3.57 -10.51 -15.75
N THR A 52 3.15 -11.78 -15.74
CA THR A 52 1.71 -12.10 -15.67
C THR A 52 1.21 -12.00 -14.24
N PHE A 53 -0.11 -11.83 -14.04
CA PHE A 53 -0.70 -11.95 -12.71
C PHE A 53 -0.51 -13.36 -12.14
N LYS A 54 -0.36 -13.41 -10.82
CA LYS A 54 -0.47 -14.63 -10.02
C LYS A 54 -1.87 -15.24 -10.09
N SER A 55 -1.99 -16.51 -9.67
CA SER A 55 -3.29 -17.18 -9.57
C SER A 55 -4.18 -16.47 -8.56
N LYS A 56 -5.48 -16.78 -8.62
CA LYS A 56 -6.44 -16.26 -7.63
C LYS A 56 -6.08 -16.71 -6.21
N GLU A 57 -5.73 -17.99 -6.02
CA GLU A 57 -5.33 -18.50 -4.70
C GLU A 57 -4.07 -17.80 -4.18
N GLU A 58 -3.04 -17.64 -5.02
CA GLU A 58 -1.81 -16.95 -4.61
C GLU A 58 -2.05 -15.48 -4.23
N ILE A 59 -3.00 -14.80 -4.89
CA ILE A 59 -3.36 -13.42 -4.56
C ILE A 59 -4.16 -13.38 -3.26
N GLU A 60 -5.08 -14.32 -3.03
CA GLU A 60 -5.82 -14.46 -1.77
C GLU A 60 -4.85 -14.65 -0.59
N ASP A 61 -3.86 -15.53 -0.73
CA ASP A 61 -2.79 -15.75 0.27
C ASP A 61 -2.05 -14.44 0.60
N LEU A 62 -1.70 -13.63 -0.42
CA LEU A 62 -1.04 -12.34 -0.21
C LEU A 62 -1.89 -11.34 0.59
N PHE A 63 -3.22 -11.34 0.38
CA PHE A 63 -4.13 -10.49 1.15
C PHE A 63 -4.27 -11.01 2.59
N GLU A 64 -4.35 -12.32 2.79
CA GLU A 64 -4.43 -12.95 4.12
C GLU A 64 -3.15 -12.73 4.94
N ASP A 65 -1.98 -12.95 4.36
CA ASP A 65 -0.65 -12.73 4.97
C ASP A 65 -0.47 -11.26 5.40
N ALA A 66 -0.96 -10.33 4.57
CA ALA A 66 -0.95 -8.92 4.90
C ALA A 66 -2.01 -8.52 5.95
N GLY A 67 -2.89 -9.45 6.35
CA GLY A 67 -3.94 -9.22 7.34
C GLY A 67 -5.15 -8.44 6.81
N VAL A 68 -5.37 -8.45 5.50
CA VAL A 68 -6.47 -7.75 4.85
C VAL A 68 -7.77 -8.52 5.03
N ASP A 69 -8.75 -7.88 5.65
CA ASP A 69 -10.11 -8.40 5.67
C ASP A 69 -10.86 -7.96 4.42
N MET A 70 -11.00 -8.87 3.45
CA MET A 70 -11.69 -8.65 2.18
C MET A 70 -13.19 -8.35 2.34
N ASN A 71 -13.78 -8.56 3.52
CA ASN A 71 -15.17 -8.18 3.79
C ASN A 71 -15.32 -6.70 4.15
N LYS A 72 -14.23 -5.98 4.42
CA LYS A 72 -14.27 -4.54 4.70
C LYS A 72 -13.90 -3.74 3.45
N PRO A 73 -14.38 -2.49 3.33
CA PRO A 73 -13.95 -1.59 2.27
C PRO A 73 -12.42 -1.40 2.26
N ILE A 74 -11.84 -1.38 1.07
CA ILE A 74 -10.39 -1.20 0.85
C ILE A 74 -10.13 0.17 0.21
N VAL A 75 -9.18 0.91 0.78
CA VAL A 75 -8.61 2.10 0.16
C VAL A 75 -7.15 1.81 -0.16
N SER A 76 -6.77 1.87 -1.42
CA SER A 76 -5.36 1.77 -1.82
C SER A 76 -4.66 3.13 -1.75
N SER A 77 -3.37 3.08 -1.47
CA SER A 77 -2.48 4.25 -1.47
C SER A 77 -1.05 3.81 -1.81
N CYS A 78 -0.25 4.76 -2.29
CA CYS A 78 1.19 4.56 -2.38
C CYS A 78 1.91 5.86 -2.01
N PHE A 79 2.91 6.27 -2.77
CA PHE A 79 3.51 7.59 -2.60
C PHE A 79 2.68 8.70 -3.28
N LEU A 80 2.26 8.48 -4.54
CA LEU A 80 1.57 9.46 -5.39
C LEU A 80 0.31 8.88 -6.08
N GLY A 81 -0.32 7.86 -5.49
CA GLY A 81 -1.52 7.21 -6.02
C GLY A 81 -1.33 6.33 -7.26
N LEU A 82 -0.21 6.45 -7.98
CA LEU A 82 -0.02 5.78 -9.27
C LEU A 82 -0.08 4.25 -9.18
N THR A 83 0.74 3.64 -8.32
CA THR A 83 0.79 2.17 -8.20
C THR A 83 -0.34 1.62 -7.35
N GLY A 84 -1.06 2.45 -6.60
CA GLY A 84 -2.21 2.08 -5.76
C GLY A 84 -3.29 1.33 -6.53
N VAL A 85 -3.45 1.66 -7.82
CA VAL A 85 -4.41 1.00 -8.73
C VAL A 85 -4.19 -0.50 -8.87
N ALA A 86 -2.98 -1.02 -8.62
CA ALA A 86 -2.71 -2.45 -8.68
C ALA A 86 -3.53 -3.21 -7.63
N ILE A 87 -3.67 -2.66 -6.42
CA ILE A 87 -4.49 -3.24 -5.34
C ILE A 87 -5.97 -3.24 -5.73
N ASN A 88 -6.47 -2.15 -6.32
CA ASN A 88 -7.86 -2.06 -6.75
C ASN A 88 -8.15 -3.06 -7.87
N LEU A 89 -7.23 -3.20 -8.83
CA LEU A 89 -7.35 -4.15 -9.93
C LEU A 89 -7.34 -5.60 -9.43
N THR A 90 -6.40 -5.97 -8.57
CA THR A 90 -6.34 -7.33 -8.02
C THR A 90 -7.54 -7.62 -7.12
N SER A 91 -7.96 -6.66 -6.28
CA SER A 91 -9.20 -6.79 -5.50
C SER A 91 -10.41 -7.03 -6.40
N HIS A 92 -10.53 -6.28 -7.51
CA HIS A 92 -11.60 -6.49 -8.47
C HIS A 92 -11.56 -7.90 -9.09
N MET A 93 -10.38 -8.39 -9.46
CA MET A 93 -10.19 -9.76 -9.96
C MET A 93 -10.58 -10.82 -8.92
N MET A 94 -10.43 -10.52 -7.63
CA MET A 94 -10.87 -11.40 -6.52
C MET A 94 -12.37 -11.32 -6.25
N GLY A 95 -13.13 -10.51 -7.00
CA GLY A 95 -14.56 -10.32 -6.81
C GLY A 95 -14.92 -9.22 -5.80
N LYS A 96 -13.96 -8.34 -5.47
CA LYS A 96 -14.13 -7.21 -4.55
C LYS A 96 -14.06 -5.87 -5.32
N PRO A 97 -15.18 -5.39 -5.90
CA PRO A 97 -15.21 -4.14 -6.67
C PRO A 97 -15.31 -2.88 -5.80
N ASP A 98 -15.68 -3.01 -4.52
CA ASP A 98 -15.87 -1.91 -3.56
C ASP A 98 -14.53 -1.38 -3.02
N THR A 99 -13.68 -0.93 -3.92
CA THR A 99 -12.37 -0.34 -3.61
C THR A 99 -12.29 1.12 -4.03
N ALA A 100 -11.48 1.90 -3.33
CA ALA A 100 -11.18 3.28 -3.68
C ALA A 100 -9.67 3.51 -3.70
N LEU A 101 -9.22 4.53 -4.44
CA LEU A 101 -7.84 4.99 -4.43
C LEU A 101 -7.77 6.32 -3.69
N TYR A 102 -6.93 6.39 -2.65
CA TYR A 102 -6.51 7.67 -2.10
C TYR A 102 -5.40 8.26 -2.97
N TYR A 103 -5.79 9.07 -3.96
CA TYR A 103 -4.89 9.58 -5.00
C TYR A 103 -3.73 10.42 -4.44
N GLY A 104 -4.00 11.31 -3.48
CA GLY A 104 -2.94 12.13 -2.87
C GLY A 104 -1.98 11.32 -2.00
N SER A 105 -2.41 10.16 -1.50
CA SER A 105 -1.52 9.11 -0.99
C SER A 105 -0.60 9.58 0.15
N TRP A 106 0.50 8.88 0.42
CA TRP A 106 1.45 9.25 1.47
C TRP A 106 1.98 10.68 1.32
N ASN A 107 2.19 11.15 0.09
CA ASN A 107 2.72 12.48 -0.13
C ASN A 107 1.74 13.58 0.31
N GLU A 108 0.44 13.47 0.03
CA GLU A 108 -0.56 14.41 0.55
C GLU A 108 -0.72 14.25 2.06
N TRP A 109 -0.75 13.01 2.55
CA TRP A 109 -0.90 12.71 3.98
C TRP A 109 0.15 13.40 4.84
N ARG A 110 1.43 13.13 4.57
CA ARG A 110 2.55 13.64 5.39
C ARG A 110 2.66 15.16 5.37
N LEU A 111 2.08 15.81 4.35
CA LEU A 111 2.07 17.27 4.24
C LEU A 111 0.92 17.91 5.03
N ARG A 112 -0.08 17.11 5.43
CA ARG A 112 -1.27 17.57 6.17
C ARG A 112 -1.32 17.08 7.62
N ALA A 113 -0.74 15.92 7.89
CA ALA A 113 -0.69 15.33 9.22
C ALA A 113 0.34 16.04 10.10
N ASP A 114 0.09 16.08 11.41
CA ASP A 114 1.14 16.43 12.35
C ASP A 114 2.22 15.32 12.32
N PRO A 115 3.52 15.65 12.47
CA PRO A 115 4.58 14.64 12.40
C PRO A 115 4.41 13.47 13.38
N GLU A 116 3.77 13.73 14.53
CA GLU A 116 3.48 12.72 15.56
C GLU A 116 2.39 11.72 15.15
N GLU A 117 1.57 12.06 14.15
CA GLU A 117 0.54 11.20 13.58
C GLU A 117 1.06 10.30 12.45
N CYS A 118 2.36 10.34 12.15
CA CYS A 118 2.97 9.49 11.12
C CYS A 118 3.61 8.25 11.77
N GLU A 119 3.17 7.03 11.42
CA GLU A 119 3.87 5.82 11.87
C GLU A 119 5.22 5.71 11.14
N THR A 120 6.32 5.56 11.88
CA THR A 120 7.67 5.40 11.32
C THR A 120 8.09 3.94 11.23
N GLY A 121 9.02 3.62 10.33
CA GLY A 121 9.46 2.24 10.08
C GLY A 121 8.63 1.53 8.99
N PRO A 122 8.94 0.26 8.66
CA PRO A 122 8.18 -0.48 7.67
C PRO A 122 6.72 -0.67 8.15
N PRO A 123 5.71 -0.57 7.27
CA PRO A 123 4.34 -0.81 7.68
C PRO A 123 4.15 -2.28 8.06
N ARG A 124 3.23 -2.52 9.01
CA ARG A 124 3.05 -3.85 9.61
C ARG A 124 2.63 -4.86 8.54
N LEU A 125 3.41 -5.94 8.42
CA LEU A 125 2.91 -7.23 7.98
C LEU A 125 2.38 -7.95 9.23
N LYS A 126 1.30 -8.72 9.13
CA LYS A 126 0.89 -9.54 10.26
C LYS A 126 1.99 -10.58 10.50
N ALA A 127 2.30 -10.80 11.78
CA ALA A 127 3.15 -11.91 12.22
C ALA A 127 2.41 -13.25 12.07
#